data_AF-A0A6A7SG54-F1
#
_entry.id   AF-A0A6A7SG54-F1
#
_cell.length_a   1.000
_cell.length_b   1.000
_cell.length_c   1.000
_cell.angle_alpha   90.00
_cell.angle_beta   90.00
_cell.angle_gamma   90.00
#
_symmetry.space_group_name_H-M   'P 1'
#
loop_
_entity.id
_entity.type
_entity.pdbx_description
1 polymer ?
#
loop_
_entity_poly.entity_id
_entity_poly.type
_entity_poly.pdbx_seq_one_letter_code
_entity_poly.pdbx_strand_id
1 'polypeptide(L)'
;MRWLRWHHGTVTDPKFRLIAAKSGTRVCEVVAVWATILENASDASDRGTLEGWRDDVTAVALDMETDRVAEILATMRSYGLLDDSGRVTSWKKRQPKREDDSAERMRRHRERKRRAGDDVTHGDAPVTRSDAPEESREEESNPPVVPPAGGKQRNRGSRLPDDWTLPDEWRRWAVENTPGIDVDREAAKFADYWHAKSGAGAAKKDWRATWRNWCRTAEERAGPGRGQSYGGDAPRQPQYRNLSEVDQ
;
A
#
# COMPACT_ATOMS: atom_id res chain seq x y z
N MET A 1 14.50 -5.25 -12.35
CA MET A 1 14.34 -6.27 -11.29
C MET A 1 12.87 -6.60 -11.14
N ARG A 2 12.54 -7.89 -11.07
CA ARG A 2 11.20 -8.38 -10.69
C ARG A 2 11.16 -8.43 -9.16
N TRP A 3 10.04 -8.01 -8.57
CA TRP A 3 9.88 -7.92 -7.12
C TRP A 3 8.47 -8.35 -6.73
N LEU A 4 8.34 -8.90 -5.53
CA LEU A 4 7.05 -9.26 -4.94
C LEU A 4 6.93 -8.63 -3.56
N ARG A 5 5.70 -8.31 -3.14
CA ARG A 5 5.42 -7.82 -1.79
C ARG A 5 5.40 -8.98 -0.81
N TRP A 6 6.24 -8.93 0.21
CA TRP A 6 6.04 -9.75 1.39
C TRP A 6 5.02 -9.07 2.32
N HIS A 7 4.14 -9.86 2.96
CA HIS A 7 3.07 -9.33 3.80
C HIS A 7 3.29 -9.67 5.27
N HIS A 8 3.04 -8.68 6.13
CA HIS A 8 2.91 -8.90 7.56
C HIS A 8 1.88 -9.99 7.86
N GLY A 9 2.13 -10.77 8.90
CA GLY A 9 1.26 -11.86 9.33
C GLY A 9 1.41 -13.16 8.52
N THR A 10 2.20 -13.19 7.44
CA THR A 10 2.40 -14.41 6.63
C THR A 10 3.03 -15.54 7.46
N VAL A 11 4.07 -15.24 8.25
CA VAL A 11 4.73 -16.25 9.12
C VAL A 11 3.83 -16.74 10.24
N THR A 12 2.88 -15.91 10.69
CA THR A 12 1.94 -16.22 11.76
C THR A 12 0.57 -16.66 11.23
N ASP A 13 0.44 -16.94 9.94
CA ASP A 13 -0.83 -17.37 9.33
C ASP A 13 -1.26 -18.70 9.98
N PRO A 14 -2.47 -18.79 10.57
CA PRO A 14 -2.95 -20.01 11.20
C PRO A 14 -2.94 -21.22 10.26
N LYS A 15 -3.12 -20.99 8.95
CA LYS A 15 -3.06 -22.06 7.95
C LYS A 15 -1.67 -22.69 7.89
N PHE A 16 -0.60 -21.94 8.10
CA PHE A 16 0.76 -22.49 8.02
C PHE A 16 1.04 -23.45 9.18
N ARG A 17 0.57 -23.12 10.38
CA ARG A 17 0.64 -24.04 11.53
C ARG A 17 -0.19 -25.30 11.29
N LEU A 18 -1.35 -25.15 10.67
CA LEU A 18 -2.23 -26.27 10.34
C LEU A 18 -1.61 -27.18 9.26
N ILE A 19 -1.06 -26.60 8.20
CA ILE A 19 -0.32 -27.32 7.15
C ILE A 19 0.88 -28.03 7.78
N ALA A 20 1.67 -27.35 8.61
CA ALA A 20 2.82 -27.95 9.27
C ALA A 20 2.43 -29.19 10.10
N ALA A 21 1.36 -29.09 10.88
CA ALA A 21 0.83 -30.21 11.66
C ALA A 21 0.32 -31.37 10.78
N LYS A 22 -0.37 -31.06 9.67
CA LYS A 22 -0.91 -32.08 8.76
C LYS A 22 0.16 -32.79 7.94
N SER A 23 1.14 -32.03 7.46
CA SER A 23 2.25 -32.55 6.67
C SER A 23 3.40 -33.07 7.54
N GLY A 24 3.25 -33.16 8.88
CA GLY A 24 4.28 -33.70 9.79
C GLY A 24 5.62 -32.94 9.73
N THR A 25 5.57 -31.62 9.58
CA THR A 25 6.72 -30.75 9.29
C THR A 25 6.76 -29.53 10.20
N ARG A 26 7.82 -28.73 10.07
CA ARG A 26 8.04 -27.49 10.81
C ARG A 26 7.39 -26.32 10.06
N VAL A 27 6.92 -25.32 10.80
CA VAL A 27 6.35 -24.10 10.21
C VAL A 27 7.39 -23.35 9.35
N CYS A 28 8.68 -23.42 9.69
CA CYS A 28 9.74 -22.81 8.89
C CYS A 28 9.86 -23.42 7.49
N GLU A 29 9.68 -24.74 7.35
CA GLU A 29 9.67 -25.44 6.06
C GLU A 29 8.46 -25.00 5.22
N VAL A 30 7.27 -24.90 5.85
CA VAL A 30 6.07 -24.38 5.18
C VAL A 30 6.26 -22.93 4.71
N VAL A 31 6.87 -22.07 5.53
CA VAL A 31 7.17 -20.68 5.16
C VAL A 31 8.16 -20.62 4.00
N ALA A 32 9.20 -21.46 4.01
CA ALA A 32 10.21 -21.53 2.96
C ALA A 32 9.60 -21.98 1.63
N VAL A 33 8.83 -23.07 1.63
CA VAL A 33 8.10 -23.54 0.44
C VAL A 33 7.12 -22.44 -0.05
N TRP A 34 6.40 -21.78 0.86
CA TRP A 34 5.53 -20.67 0.47
C TRP A 34 6.28 -19.50 -0.19
N ALA A 35 7.46 -19.14 0.32
CA ALA A 35 8.28 -18.09 -0.27
C ALA A 35 8.70 -18.46 -1.71
N THR A 36 9.18 -19.69 -1.92
CA THR A 36 9.55 -20.18 -3.26
C THR A 36 8.36 -20.23 -4.23
N ILE A 37 7.17 -20.60 -3.76
CA ILE A 37 5.92 -20.52 -4.53
C ILE A 37 5.64 -19.09 -4.96
N LEU A 38 5.76 -18.12 -4.05
CA LEU A 38 5.52 -16.71 -4.37
C LEU A 38 6.54 -16.15 -5.36
N GLU A 39 7.80 -16.59 -5.26
CA GLU A 39 8.85 -16.20 -6.20
C GLU A 39 8.58 -16.75 -7.61
N ASN A 40 8.32 -18.06 -7.72
CA ASN A 40 7.95 -18.68 -9.00
C ASN A 40 6.71 -18.02 -9.61
N ALA A 41 5.64 -17.85 -8.81
CA ALA A 41 4.42 -17.18 -9.25
C ALA A 41 4.64 -15.70 -9.62
N SER A 42 5.64 -15.03 -9.02
CA SER A 42 5.99 -13.66 -9.38
C SER A 42 6.74 -13.58 -10.71
N ASP A 43 7.49 -14.63 -11.05
CA ASP A 43 8.30 -14.72 -12.27
C ASP A 43 7.54 -15.33 -13.46
N ALA A 44 6.42 -16.00 -13.21
CA ALA A 44 5.55 -16.56 -14.24
C ALA A 44 5.04 -15.51 -15.24
N SER A 45 4.85 -15.96 -16.49
CA SER A 45 4.28 -15.17 -17.58
C SER A 45 2.87 -14.68 -17.24
N ASP A 46 2.03 -15.57 -16.75
CA ASP A 46 0.78 -15.25 -16.06
C ASP A 46 1.01 -15.14 -14.55
N ARG A 47 1.38 -13.92 -14.15
CA ARG A 47 1.81 -13.63 -12.78
C ARG A 47 0.77 -14.04 -11.75
N GLY A 48 1.18 -14.88 -10.81
CA GLY A 48 0.36 -15.46 -9.75
C GLY A 48 0.04 -16.93 -9.93
N THR A 49 0.47 -17.51 -11.04
CA THR A 49 0.34 -18.93 -11.36
C THR A 49 1.71 -19.59 -11.27
N LEU A 50 1.76 -20.80 -10.71
CA LEU A 50 2.98 -21.60 -10.75
C LEU A 50 3.26 -22.04 -12.19
N GLU A 51 4.45 -21.71 -12.71
CA GLU A 51 4.89 -22.04 -14.06
C GLU A 51 6.21 -22.83 -13.98
N GLY A 52 6.25 -24.01 -14.60
CA GLY A 52 7.43 -24.87 -14.57
C GLY A 52 7.83 -25.36 -13.16
N TRP A 53 6.90 -25.36 -12.20
CA TRP A 53 7.17 -25.77 -10.83
C TRP A 53 7.65 -27.22 -10.75
N ARG A 54 8.69 -27.45 -9.94
CA ARG A 54 9.32 -28.74 -9.73
C ARG A 54 9.62 -28.94 -8.25
N ASP A 55 9.06 -30.00 -7.68
CA ASP A 55 9.22 -30.32 -6.26
C ASP A 55 10.68 -30.67 -5.93
N ASP A 56 11.35 -31.41 -6.82
CA ASP A 56 12.74 -31.86 -6.63
C ASP A 56 13.75 -30.70 -6.66
N VAL A 57 13.57 -29.74 -7.57
CA VAL A 57 14.42 -28.53 -7.61
C VAL A 57 14.23 -27.68 -6.36
N THR A 58 12.98 -27.53 -5.91
CA THR A 58 12.66 -26.78 -4.69
C THR A 58 13.22 -27.46 -3.45
N ALA A 59 13.14 -28.79 -3.39
CA ALA A 59 13.64 -29.60 -2.30
C ALA A 59 15.16 -29.43 -2.14
N VAL A 60 15.92 -29.53 -3.23
CA VAL A 60 17.37 -29.27 -3.22
C VAL A 60 17.68 -27.83 -2.80
N ALA A 61 16.92 -26.84 -3.26
CA ALA A 61 17.16 -25.44 -2.92
C ALA A 61 16.91 -25.09 -1.44
N LEU A 62 16.06 -25.88 -0.76
CA LEU A 62 15.66 -25.65 0.63
C LEU A 62 16.29 -26.65 1.62
N ASP A 63 17.17 -27.54 1.16
CA ASP A 63 17.71 -28.67 1.93
C ASP A 63 16.59 -29.53 2.55
N MET A 64 15.61 -29.90 1.72
CA MET A 64 14.43 -30.69 2.10
C MET A 64 14.31 -31.96 1.25
N GLU A 65 13.52 -32.92 1.74
CA GLU A 65 13.12 -34.09 0.94
C GLU A 65 12.08 -33.72 -0.12
N THR A 66 12.17 -34.30 -1.32
CA THR A 66 11.20 -34.04 -2.42
C THR A 66 9.77 -34.37 -2.01
N ASP A 67 9.56 -35.51 -1.34
CA ASP A 67 8.24 -35.92 -0.85
C ASP A 67 7.68 -34.93 0.19
N ARG A 68 8.57 -34.26 0.96
CA ARG A 68 8.15 -33.24 1.91
C ARG A 68 7.61 -32.00 1.21
N VAL A 69 8.26 -31.55 0.13
CA VAL A 69 7.78 -30.42 -0.67
C VAL A 69 6.45 -30.75 -1.33
N ALA A 70 6.34 -31.95 -1.93
CA ALA A 70 5.10 -32.42 -2.56
C ALA A 70 3.92 -32.48 -1.55
N GLU A 71 4.16 -32.99 -0.34
CA GLU A 71 3.15 -33.07 0.72
C GLU A 71 2.70 -31.67 1.18
N ILE A 72 3.64 -30.74 1.37
CA ILE A 72 3.33 -29.34 1.72
C ILE A 72 2.50 -28.69 0.62
N LEU A 73 2.88 -28.86 -0.66
CA LEU A 73 2.17 -28.29 -1.80
C LEU A 73 0.74 -28.85 -1.91
N ALA A 74 0.57 -30.16 -1.77
CA ALA A 74 -0.73 -30.82 -1.76
C ALA A 74 -1.62 -30.30 -0.61
N THR A 75 -1.04 -30.11 0.57
CA THR A 75 -1.74 -29.57 1.74
C THR A 75 -2.09 -28.09 1.55
N MET A 76 -1.22 -27.29 0.93
CA MET A 76 -1.54 -25.90 0.58
C MET A 76 -2.72 -25.79 -0.40
N ARG A 77 -2.81 -26.70 -1.38
CA ARG A 77 -3.96 -26.80 -2.29
C ARG A 77 -5.25 -27.15 -1.52
N SER A 78 -5.22 -28.15 -0.64
CA SER A 78 -6.41 -28.56 0.13
C SER A 78 -6.94 -27.45 1.06
N TYR A 79 -6.07 -26.58 1.58
CA TYR A 79 -6.45 -25.41 2.37
C TYR A 79 -6.72 -24.13 1.55
N GLY A 80 -6.72 -24.24 0.21
CA GLY A 80 -7.09 -23.18 -0.72
C GLY A 80 -6.09 -22.03 -0.81
N LEU A 81 -4.81 -22.28 -0.51
CA LEU A 81 -3.74 -21.29 -0.78
C LEU A 81 -3.38 -21.28 -2.27
N LEU A 82 -3.51 -22.44 -2.91
CA LEU A 82 -3.38 -22.68 -4.34
C LEU A 82 -4.67 -23.33 -4.85
N ASP A 83 -5.07 -23.01 -6.06
CA ASP A 83 -6.11 -23.78 -6.77
C ASP A 83 -5.51 -24.95 -7.57
N ASP A 84 -6.37 -25.74 -8.20
CA ASP A 84 -5.98 -26.92 -8.99
C ASP A 84 -5.10 -26.57 -10.20
N SER A 85 -5.17 -25.32 -10.68
CA SER A 85 -4.32 -24.82 -11.77
C SER A 85 -2.94 -24.35 -11.29
N GLY A 86 -2.68 -24.39 -9.98
CA GLY A 86 -1.44 -23.88 -9.38
C GLY A 86 -1.43 -22.36 -9.20
N ARG A 87 -2.57 -21.69 -9.24
CA ARG A 87 -2.64 -20.25 -8.99
C ARG A 87 -2.80 -19.96 -7.51
N VAL A 88 -2.05 -18.96 -7.04
CA VAL A 88 -2.18 -18.42 -5.69
C VAL A 88 -3.50 -17.68 -5.55
N THR A 89 -4.42 -18.22 -4.76
CA THR A 89 -5.83 -17.76 -4.70
C THR A 89 -5.97 -16.30 -4.26
N SER A 90 -5.08 -15.83 -3.40
CA SER A 90 -5.06 -14.45 -2.89
C SER A 90 -4.08 -13.53 -3.63
N TRP A 91 -3.60 -13.92 -4.82
CA TRP A 91 -2.56 -13.19 -5.54
C TRP A 91 -2.91 -11.73 -5.80
N LYS A 92 -4.08 -11.42 -6.38
CA LYS A 92 -4.48 -10.03 -6.71
C LYS A 92 -4.54 -9.11 -5.47
N LYS A 93 -4.92 -9.67 -4.32
CA LYS A 93 -4.99 -8.95 -3.03
C LYS A 93 -3.60 -8.68 -2.46
N ARG A 94 -2.69 -9.66 -2.57
CA ARG A 94 -1.32 -9.59 -2.06
C ARG A 94 -0.39 -8.78 -2.99
N GLN A 95 -0.53 -9.01 -4.28
CA GLN A 95 0.23 -8.39 -5.35
C GLN A 95 -0.68 -7.50 -6.23
N PRO A 96 -1.14 -6.32 -5.74
CA PRO A 96 -1.85 -5.36 -6.56
C PRO A 96 -1.10 -5.07 -7.86
N LYS A 97 -1.85 -4.85 -8.95
CA LYS A 97 -1.26 -4.46 -10.24
C LYS A 97 -0.34 -3.28 -10.02
N ARG A 98 0.87 -3.44 -10.54
CA ARG A 98 1.93 -2.44 -10.51
C ARG A 98 1.37 -1.10 -10.99
N GLU A 99 1.40 -0.07 -10.14
CA GLU A 99 1.14 1.30 -10.60
C GLU A 99 2.26 1.76 -11.54
N ASP A 100 3.46 1.15 -11.48
CA ASP A 100 4.61 1.44 -12.34
C ASP A 100 4.57 0.78 -13.72
N ASP A 101 3.49 1.01 -14.45
CA ASP A 101 3.64 1.16 -15.90
C ASP A 101 4.27 2.52 -16.23
N SER A 102 5.25 2.94 -15.42
CA SER A 102 5.97 4.21 -15.54
C SER A 102 6.81 4.22 -16.80
N ALA A 103 7.34 3.05 -17.21
CA ALA A 103 8.03 2.86 -18.48
C ALA A 103 7.08 3.08 -19.66
N GLU A 104 5.85 2.53 -19.63
CA GLU A 104 4.88 2.75 -20.70
C GLU A 104 4.28 4.17 -20.65
N ARG A 105 4.04 4.73 -19.47
CA ARG A 105 3.66 6.15 -19.31
C ARG A 105 4.75 7.10 -19.81
N MET A 106 6.02 6.83 -19.51
CA MET A 106 7.16 7.59 -20.02
C MET A 106 7.35 7.38 -21.51
N ARG A 107 7.13 6.17 -22.04
CA ARG A 107 7.14 5.89 -23.48
C ARG A 107 6.06 6.69 -24.19
N ARG A 108 4.81 6.65 -23.71
CA ARG A 108 3.68 7.44 -24.23
C ARG A 108 3.92 8.95 -24.08
N HIS A 109 4.58 9.39 -23.02
CA HIS A 109 4.96 10.81 -22.84
C HIS A 109 6.07 11.24 -23.81
N ARG A 110 7.12 10.44 -23.99
CA ARG A 110 8.20 10.67 -24.96
C ARG A 110 7.69 10.60 -26.39
N GLU A 111 6.77 9.69 -26.68
CA GLU A 111 6.12 9.56 -27.99
C GLU A 111 5.22 10.77 -28.29
N ARG A 112 4.45 11.25 -27.29
CA ARG A 112 3.71 12.53 -27.40
C ARG A 112 4.65 13.72 -27.63
N LYS A 113 5.80 13.77 -26.95
CA LYS A 113 6.79 14.85 -27.12
C LYS A 113 7.47 14.80 -28.49
N ARG A 114 7.71 13.59 -29.03
CA ARG A 114 8.20 13.39 -30.41
C ARG A 114 7.17 13.82 -31.46
N ARG A 115 5.90 13.45 -31.28
CA ARG A 115 4.81 13.84 -32.21
C ARG A 115 4.45 15.33 -32.14
N ALA A 116 4.79 16.00 -31.04
CA ALA A 116 4.57 17.45 -30.85
C ALA A 116 5.78 18.30 -31.28
N GLY A 117 6.85 17.70 -31.80
CA GLY A 117 8.09 18.38 -32.18
C GLY A 117 8.32 18.43 -33.69
N ASP A 118 7.28 18.78 -34.46
CA ASP A 118 7.38 18.93 -35.93
C ASP A 118 6.79 20.25 -36.43
N ASP A 119 6.73 21.26 -35.56
CA ASP A 119 6.34 22.64 -35.95
C ASP A 119 7.12 23.68 -35.12
N VAL A 120 8.42 23.79 -35.40
CA VAL A 120 9.16 25.04 -35.16
C VAL A 120 10.03 25.32 -36.38
N THR A 121 9.63 26.38 -37.06
CA THR A 121 10.16 26.94 -38.29
C THR A 121 11.63 27.37 -38.15
N HIS A 122 12.38 27.22 -39.24
CA HIS A 122 13.78 27.61 -39.39
C HIS A 122 13.97 29.14 -39.28
N GLY A 123 15.05 29.57 -38.61
CA GLY A 123 15.49 30.98 -38.57
C GLY A 123 16.92 31.08 -38.03
N ASP A 124 17.87 31.36 -38.92
CA ASP A 124 19.31 31.42 -38.68
C ASP A 124 19.80 32.71 -37.98
N ALA A 125 20.68 32.50 -36.97
CA ALA A 125 21.88 33.27 -36.57
C ALA A 125 21.73 34.70 -35.94
N PRO A 126 22.70 35.18 -35.12
CA PRO A 126 24.10 34.73 -35.02
C PRO A 126 24.69 34.51 -33.59
N VAL A 127 25.92 34.00 -33.63
CA VAL A 127 26.87 33.60 -32.59
C VAL A 127 27.18 34.70 -31.56
N THR A 128 27.30 34.32 -30.28
CA THR A 128 28.25 34.98 -29.35
C THR A 128 28.76 33.98 -28.31
N ARG A 129 30.08 33.71 -28.35
CA ARG A 129 30.87 33.11 -27.27
C ARG A 129 31.28 34.24 -26.32
N SER A 130 31.11 34.07 -25.01
CA SER A 130 32.06 34.60 -24.01
C SER A 130 31.89 33.89 -22.66
N ASP A 131 33.02 33.57 -22.04
CA ASP A 131 33.19 33.05 -20.70
C ASP A 131 32.67 33.98 -19.57
N ALA A 132 32.34 33.35 -18.43
CA ALA A 132 32.28 33.73 -16.99
C ALA A 132 32.68 35.17 -16.51
N PRO A 133 32.40 35.59 -15.24
CA PRO A 133 31.49 35.12 -14.16
C PRO A 133 30.72 36.25 -13.39
N GLU A 134 29.99 35.84 -12.34
CA GLU A 134 29.73 36.53 -11.05
C GLU A 134 28.62 37.61 -10.84
N GLU A 135 27.70 37.23 -9.94
CA GLU A 135 27.23 37.94 -8.72
C GLU A 135 26.14 39.05 -8.72
N SER A 136 25.33 38.97 -7.63
CA SER A 136 24.45 39.98 -6.99
C SER A 136 23.02 40.16 -7.54
N ARG A 137 21.99 39.77 -6.76
CA ARG A 137 21.05 40.61 -5.94
C ARG A 137 20.07 41.42 -6.80
N GLU A 138 18.78 41.56 -6.54
CA GLU A 138 17.97 41.55 -5.31
C GLU A 138 16.47 41.36 -5.70
N GLU A 139 15.64 41.04 -4.69
CA GLU A 139 14.17 40.97 -4.73
C GLU A 139 13.50 42.30 -5.12
N GLU A 140 12.35 42.23 -5.80
CA GLU A 140 11.23 43.14 -5.49
C GLU A 140 9.86 42.55 -5.90
N SER A 141 8.82 42.99 -5.20
CA SER A 141 7.57 42.28 -4.90
C SER A 141 6.33 42.72 -5.70
N ASN A 142 5.51 41.71 -6.07
CA ASN A 142 4.03 41.64 -6.20
C ASN A 142 3.26 42.53 -7.23
N PRO A 143 2.06 42.14 -7.75
CA PRO A 143 0.87 41.63 -7.03
C PRO A 143 0.18 40.37 -7.66
N PRO A 144 -0.90 39.81 -7.05
CA PRO A 144 -1.30 38.42 -7.25
C PRO A 144 -2.16 38.23 -8.50
N VAL A 145 -1.73 37.37 -9.41
CA VAL A 145 -2.54 36.95 -10.56
C VAL A 145 -3.41 35.77 -10.15
N VAL A 146 -4.70 36.05 -10.02
CA VAL A 146 -5.80 35.09 -9.88
C VAL A 146 -5.64 33.99 -10.94
N PRO A 147 -5.56 32.69 -10.59
CA PRO A 147 -5.42 31.65 -11.60
C PRO A 147 -6.77 31.44 -12.31
N PRO A 148 -6.78 31.34 -13.66
CA PRO A 148 -8.00 31.08 -14.41
C PRO A 148 -8.54 29.68 -14.11
N ALA A 149 -9.84 29.64 -13.84
CA ALA A 149 -10.63 28.42 -13.67
C ALA A 149 -10.55 27.53 -14.91
N GLY A 150 -10.43 26.21 -14.70
CA GLY A 150 -10.68 25.24 -15.77
C GLY A 150 -9.68 24.09 -15.93
N GLY A 151 -8.84 23.78 -14.94
CA GLY A 151 -8.08 22.53 -14.94
C GLY A 151 -8.88 21.40 -14.31
N LYS A 152 -9.33 20.39 -15.08
CA LYS A 152 -9.88 19.14 -14.52
C LYS A 152 -8.84 18.55 -13.55
N GLN A 153 -9.07 18.70 -12.24
CA GLN A 153 -8.18 18.20 -11.21
C GLN A 153 -8.01 16.70 -11.39
N ARG A 154 -6.78 16.29 -11.71
CA ARG A 154 -6.41 14.88 -11.71
C ARG A 154 -6.57 14.39 -10.28
N ASN A 155 -7.38 13.36 -10.12
CA ASN A 155 -7.85 12.77 -8.88
C ASN A 155 -6.69 12.08 -8.11
N ARG A 156 -5.73 12.88 -7.64
CA ARG A 156 -4.56 12.47 -6.84
C ARG A 156 -4.95 12.51 -5.37
N GLY A 157 -4.45 11.56 -4.57
CA GLY A 157 -4.68 11.58 -3.14
C GLY A 157 -4.08 12.84 -2.51
N SER A 158 -4.85 13.50 -1.64
CA SER A 158 -4.40 14.62 -0.83
C SER A 158 -4.26 14.18 0.63
N ARG A 159 -3.44 14.89 1.41
CA ARG A 159 -3.52 14.83 2.87
C ARG A 159 -4.84 15.44 3.34
N LEU A 160 -5.24 15.12 4.57
CA LEU A 160 -6.37 15.79 5.19
C LEU A 160 -5.96 17.25 5.39
N PRO A 161 -6.79 18.24 5.00
CA PRO A 161 -6.49 19.65 5.24
C PRO A 161 -6.22 19.92 6.73
N ASP A 162 -5.28 20.82 7.03
CA ASP A 162 -4.91 21.15 8.42
C ASP A 162 -6.08 21.83 9.17
N ASP A 163 -6.94 22.53 8.43
CA ASP A 163 -8.17 23.19 8.89
C ASP A 163 -9.42 22.30 8.77
N TRP A 164 -9.25 20.98 8.58
CA TRP A 164 -10.39 20.09 8.37
C TRP A 164 -11.29 20.04 9.61
N THR A 165 -12.56 20.37 9.39
CA THR A 165 -13.67 20.16 10.34
C THR A 165 -14.68 19.21 9.74
N LEU A 166 -15.39 18.43 10.56
CA LEU A 166 -16.42 17.50 10.11
C LEU A 166 -17.53 18.25 9.34
N PRO A 167 -17.71 18.02 8.03
CA PRO A 167 -18.80 18.67 7.28
C PRO A 167 -20.17 18.13 7.71
N ASP A 168 -21.20 18.98 7.70
CA ASP A 168 -22.57 18.61 8.12
C ASP A 168 -23.17 17.45 7.33
N GLU A 169 -22.78 17.29 6.07
CA GLU A 169 -23.23 16.15 5.26
C GLU A 169 -22.65 14.82 5.77
N TRP A 170 -21.40 14.83 6.24
CA TRP A 170 -20.73 13.64 6.75
C TRP A 170 -21.21 13.30 8.16
N ARG A 171 -21.48 14.34 8.96
CA ARG A 171 -22.15 14.23 10.25
C ARG A 171 -23.52 13.58 10.12
N ARG A 172 -24.39 14.12 9.26
CA ARG A 172 -25.73 13.56 9.03
C ARG A 172 -25.68 12.10 8.62
N TRP A 173 -24.79 11.77 7.68
CA TRP A 173 -24.61 10.38 7.27
C TRP A 173 -24.20 9.47 8.43
N ALA A 174 -23.25 9.90 9.28
CA ALA A 174 -22.78 9.10 10.41
C ALA A 174 -23.85 8.93 11.49
N VAL A 175 -24.62 9.98 11.80
CA VAL A 175 -25.75 9.88 12.75
C VAL A 175 -26.80 8.89 12.25
N GLU A 176 -27.11 8.91 10.95
CA GLU A 176 -28.12 8.03 10.34
C GLU A 176 -27.66 6.57 10.21
N ASN A 177 -26.38 6.35 9.84
CA ASN A 177 -25.89 5.03 9.46
C ASN A 177 -25.11 4.32 10.57
N THR A 178 -24.69 5.04 11.62
CA THR A 178 -23.94 4.51 12.75
C THR A 178 -24.42 5.13 14.07
N PRO A 179 -25.67 4.85 14.50
CA PRO A 179 -26.23 5.46 15.71
C PRO A 179 -25.53 5.01 17.01
N GLY A 180 -24.71 3.95 16.97
CA GLY A 180 -23.99 3.43 18.13
C GLY A 180 -22.73 4.21 18.53
N ILE A 181 -22.37 5.30 17.84
CA ILE A 181 -21.15 6.07 18.11
C ILE A 181 -21.42 7.55 18.38
N ASP A 182 -20.55 8.15 19.20
CA ASP A 182 -20.45 9.60 19.34
C ASP A 182 -19.68 10.16 18.12
N VAL A 183 -20.43 10.71 17.17
CA VAL A 183 -19.94 11.20 15.88
C VAL A 183 -18.92 12.32 16.04
N ASP A 184 -19.13 13.25 16.98
CA ASP A 184 -18.22 14.37 17.23
C ASP A 184 -16.89 13.88 17.78
N ARG A 185 -16.96 12.98 18.76
CA ARG A 185 -15.77 12.39 19.36
C ARG A 185 -14.98 11.55 18.35
N GLU A 186 -15.65 10.81 17.48
CA GLU A 186 -14.98 10.02 16.43
C GLU A 186 -14.39 10.90 15.33
N ALA A 187 -14.98 12.07 15.05
CA ALA A 187 -14.43 13.01 14.08
C ALA A 187 -13.14 13.67 14.57
N ALA A 188 -13.07 14.03 15.87
CA ALA A 188 -11.83 14.53 16.46
C ALA A 188 -10.71 13.48 16.37
N LYS A 189 -10.99 12.23 16.75
CA LYS A 189 -10.01 11.12 16.63
C LYS A 189 -9.57 10.88 15.19
N PHE A 190 -10.48 11.05 14.23
CA PHE A 190 -10.18 10.91 12.82
C PHE A 190 -9.23 12.01 12.34
N ALA A 191 -9.47 13.26 12.70
CA ALA A 191 -8.60 14.38 12.36
C ALA A 191 -7.19 14.17 12.92
N ASP A 192 -7.08 13.94 14.23
CA ASP A 192 -5.81 13.72 14.94
C ASP A 192 -4.99 12.59 14.29
N TYR A 193 -5.66 11.47 13.99
CA TYR A 193 -5.02 10.32 13.37
C TYR A 193 -4.43 10.66 12.00
N TRP A 194 -5.18 11.36 11.15
CA TRP A 194 -4.76 11.66 9.78
C TRP A 194 -3.78 12.83 9.69
N HIS A 195 -3.83 13.77 10.62
CA HIS A 195 -2.80 14.80 10.77
C HIS A 195 -1.48 14.21 11.28
N ALA A 196 -1.52 13.29 12.25
CA ALA A 196 -0.34 12.61 12.76
C ALA A 196 0.27 11.61 11.75
N LYS A 197 -0.55 11.04 10.84
CA LYS A 197 -0.08 10.02 9.91
C LYS A 197 0.91 10.59 8.90
N SER A 198 2.10 9.99 8.85
CA SER A 198 3.16 10.34 7.90
C SER A 198 3.35 9.25 6.83
N GLY A 199 4.12 9.56 5.78
CA GLY A 199 4.45 8.62 4.70
C GLY A 199 3.37 8.45 3.62
N ALA A 200 3.63 7.54 2.67
CA ALA A 200 2.83 7.34 1.46
C ALA A 200 1.35 6.95 1.72
N GLY A 201 1.04 6.45 2.92
CA GLY A 201 -0.32 6.06 3.32
C GLY A 201 -1.19 7.20 3.84
N ALA A 202 -0.62 8.38 4.11
CA ALA A 202 -1.29 9.54 4.69
C ALA A 202 -2.17 10.32 3.70
N ALA A 203 -1.97 10.12 2.40
CA ALA A 203 -2.79 10.74 1.36
C ALA A 203 -3.95 9.82 0.96
N LYS A 204 -5.16 10.38 0.85
CA LYS A 204 -6.36 9.68 0.36
C LYS A 204 -6.98 10.42 -0.81
N LYS A 205 -7.49 9.62 -1.74
CA LYS A 205 -8.23 10.11 -2.91
C LYS A 205 -9.66 10.52 -2.54
N ASP A 206 -10.24 9.83 -1.55
CA ASP A 206 -11.60 10.07 -1.10
C ASP A 206 -11.65 10.04 0.44
N TRP A 207 -11.65 11.23 1.02
CA TRP A 207 -11.73 11.41 2.47
C TRP A 207 -13.12 11.03 3.02
N ARG A 208 -14.20 11.19 2.24
CA ARG A 208 -15.56 10.82 2.65
C ARG A 208 -15.71 9.31 2.75
N ALA A 209 -15.20 8.55 1.78
CA ALA A 209 -15.21 7.10 1.84
C ALA A 209 -14.38 6.58 3.03
N THR A 210 -13.25 7.22 3.31
CA THR A 210 -12.40 6.91 4.47
C THR A 210 -13.13 7.17 5.79
N TRP A 211 -13.84 8.29 5.91
CA TRP A 211 -14.68 8.63 7.06
C TRP A 211 -15.84 7.64 7.27
N ARG A 212 -16.55 7.26 6.21
CA ARG A 212 -17.63 6.26 6.31
C ARG A 212 -17.15 4.90 6.80
N ASN A 213 -15.97 4.47 6.35
CA ASN A 213 -15.36 3.23 6.82
C ASN A 213 -14.93 3.34 8.29
N TRP A 214 -14.40 4.50 8.71
CA TRP A 214 -14.07 4.78 10.11
C TRP A 214 -15.29 4.63 11.02
N CYS A 215 -16.42 5.26 10.66
CA CYS A 215 -17.64 5.23 11.47
C CYS A 215 -18.17 3.80 11.66
N ARG A 216 -18.22 2.99 10.60
CA ARG A 216 -18.69 1.60 10.70
C ARG A 216 -17.81 0.76 11.63
N THR A 217 -16.48 0.88 11.50
CA THR A 217 -15.55 0.18 12.39
C THR A 217 -15.63 0.71 13.83
N ALA A 218 -15.91 2.00 14.04
CA ALA A 218 -16.13 2.55 15.37
C ALA A 218 -17.41 1.99 16.03
N GLU A 219 -18.49 1.82 15.27
CA GLU A 219 -19.73 1.22 15.76
C GLU A 219 -19.57 -0.27 16.07
N GLU A 220 -18.87 -1.02 15.21
CA GLU A 220 -18.51 -2.42 15.47
C GLU A 220 -17.72 -2.58 16.79
N ARG A 221 -16.92 -1.58 17.18
CA ARG A 221 -16.18 -1.57 18.45
C ARG A 221 -17.04 -1.20 19.65
N ALA A 222 -18.17 -0.52 19.46
CA ALA A 222 -19.04 -0.02 20.52
C ALA A 222 -20.15 -1.02 20.95
N GLY A 223 -20.41 -2.07 20.15
CA GLY A 223 -21.48 -3.04 20.41
C GLY A 223 -21.26 -3.99 21.61
N PRO A 224 -22.34 -4.46 22.26
CA PRO A 224 -22.26 -5.37 23.41
C PRO A 224 -21.98 -6.80 22.95
N GLY A 225 -20.74 -7.25 23.09
CA GLY A 225 -20.38 -8.66 22.95
C GLY A 225 -19.63 -9.00 21.67
N ARG A 226 -18.38 -8.54 21.56
CA ARG A 226 -17.20 -9.29 21.07
C ARG A 226 -15.97 -8.39 21.13
N GLY A 227 -15.29 -8.39 22.26
CA GLY A 227 -13.91 -7.92 22.34
C GLY A 227 -13.00 -8.89 21.58
N GLN A 228 -12.81 -8.68 20.27
CA GLN A 228 -11.75 -9.34 19.51
C GLN A 228 -11.30 -8.45 18.33
N SER A 229 -10.48 -7.45 18.67
CA SER A 229 -9.32 -6.98 17.91
C SER A 229 -9.27 -7.29 16.41
N TYR A 230 -9.82 -6.38 15.60
CA TYR A 230 -9.30 -6.11 14.25
C TYR A 230 -8.42 -4.85 14.29
N GLY A 231 -7.11 -5.12 14.34
CA GLY A 231 -6.04 -4.11 14.28
C GLY A 231 -5.94 -3.49 12.89
N GLY A 232 -6.77 -2.50 12.62
CA GLY A 232 -6.40 -1.38 11.77
C GLY A 232 -5.68 -0.35 12.62
N ASP A 233 -4.36 -0.46 12.70
CA ASP A 233 -3.41 0.66 12.86
C ASP A 233 -3.77 1.68 13.98
N ALA A 234 -3.91 1.21 15.22
CA ALA A 234 -3.82 2.02 16.43
C ALA A 234 -2.53 1.64 17.18
N PRO A 235 -1.60 2.57 17.44
CA PRO A 235 -0.38 2.26 18.16
C PRO A 235 -0.69 1.91 19.62
N ARG A 236 -0.07 0.83 20.11
CA ARG A 236 0.15 0.63 21.54
C ARG A 236 0.84 1.88 22.08
N GLN A 237 0.27 2.49 23.12
CA GLN A 237 0.94 3.58 23.82
C GLN A 237 2.32 3.10 24.29
N PRO A 238 3.41 3.86 24.06
CA PRO A 238 4.62 3.66 24.81
C PRO A 238 4.29 3.97 26.28
N GLN A 239 4.54 3.00 27.16
CA GLN A 239 4.56 3.24 28.58
C GLN A 239 5.73 4.19 28.84
N TYR A 240 5.43 5.47 29.06
CA TYR A 240 6.39 6.38 29.67
C TYR A 240 6.56 5.92 31.12
N ARG A 241 7.65 5.18 31.37
CA ARG A 241 8.20 5.01 32.71
C ARG A 241 8.72 6.38 33.13
N ASN A 242 7.98 7.06 34.00
CA ASN A 242 8.48 8.24 34.69
C ASN A 242 9.78 7.84 35.41
N LEU A 243 10.89 8.40 34.93
CA LEU A 243 12.16 8.52 35.64
C LEU A 243 12.25 9.98 36.09
N SER A 244 11.67 10.27 37.24
CA SER A 244 11.97 11.45 38.04
C SER A 244 11.59 11.14 39.48
N GLU A 245 12.54 10.59 40.23
CA GLU A 245 12.75 10.77 41.68
C GLU A 245 13.73 9.69 42.16
N VAL A 246 15.02 10.03 42.11
CA VAL A 246 16.03 9.52 43.05
C VAL A 246 16.87 10.73 43.46
N ASP A 247 17.20 10.77 44.75
CA ASP A 247 18.03 11.70 45.51
C ASP A 247 17.40 13.03 45.95
N GLN A 248 16.75 13.00 47.13
CA GLN A 248 17.41 13.38 48.39
C GLN A 248 17.01 12.44 49.54
#